data_AF-A0AAV5RLM5-F1
#
_entry.id   AF-A0AAV5RLM5-F1
#
_cell.length_a   1.000
_cell.length_b   1.000
_cell.length_c   1.000
_cell.angle_alpha   90.00
_cell.angle_beta   90.00
_cell.angle_gamma   90.00
#
_symmetry.space_group_name_H-M   'P 1'
#
loop_
_entity.id
_entity.type
_entity.pdbx_description
1 polymer ?
#
loop_
_entity_poly.entity_id
_entity_poly.type
_entity_poly.pdbx_seq_one_letter_code
_entity_poly.pdbx_strand_id
1 'polypeptide(L)'
;MDELSDLVQRYTAGLIDFRGQELSEKIISKIVYSGVGLACVVGYVTQDFMIMVYGLGVVAVLILIFSLPLPIYKKNPPTWLEYTPITSSKVIIDHGDKKTTSASAKKTATKTD
;
A
#
# COMPACT_ATOMS: atom_id res chain seq x y z
N MET A 1 12.13 3.40 -28.95
CA MET A 1 12.06 4.05 -27.62
C MET A 1 10.85 3.51 -26.86
N ASP A 2 9.72 3.28 -27.55
CA ASP A 2 8.46 2.80 -26.95
C ASP A 2 8.53 1.38 -26.35
N GLU A 3 9.23 0.44 -26.99
CA GLU A 3 9.40 -0.92 -26.43
C GLU A 3 10.21 -0.95 -25.13
N LEU A 4 11.16 -0.02 -24.96
CA LEU A 4 11.96 0.07 -23.74
C LEU A 4 11.13 0.62 -22.58
N SER A 5 10.28 1.63 -22.82
CA SER A 5 9.34 2.11 -21.81
C SER A 5 8.34 1.04 -21.41
N ASP A 6 7.82 0.27 -22.36
CA ASP A 6 6.88 -0.82 -22.05
C ASP A 6 7.54 -1.93 -21.22
N LEU A 7 8.80 -2.26 -21.51
CA LEU A 7 9.55 -3.25 -20.73
C LEU A 7 9.85 -2.75 -19.31
N VAL A 8 10.28 -1.50 -19.18
CA VAL A 8 10.49 -0.86 -17.87
C VAL A 8 9.19 -0.79 -17.09
N GLN A 9 8.08 -0.41 -17.72
CA GLN A 9 6.78 -0.30 -17.08
C GLN A 9 6.24 -1.66 -16.64
N ARG A 10 6.41 -2.72 -17.43
CA ARG A 10 6.03 -4.09 -17.03
C ARG A 10 6.88 -4.62 -15.88
N TYR A 11 8.18 -4.33 -15.87
CA TYR A 11 9.07 -4.76 -14.79
C TYR A 11 8.79 -3.97 -13.50
N THR A 12 8.60 -2.65 -13.59
CA THR A 12 8.37 -1.75 -12.44
C THR A 12 6.96 -1.87 -11.85
N ALA A 13 5.93 -2.08 -12.67
CA ALA A 13 4.55 -2.20 -12.20
C ALA A 13 4.33 -3.42 -11.28
N GLY A 14 5.12 -4.49 -11.44
CA GLY A 14 5.08 -5.66 -10.55
C GLY A 14 5.97 -5.56 -9.30
N LEU A 15 6.72 -4.46 -9.14
CA LEU A 15 7.73 -4.29 -8.09
C LEU A 15 7.32 -3.36 -6.95
N ILE A 16 6.26 -2.55 -7.12
CA ILE A 16 5.78 -1.64 -6.06
C ILE A 16 5.00 -2.46 -5.03
N ASP A 17 5.71 -2.88 -3.98
CA ASP A 17 5.13 -3.52 -2.79
C ASP A 17 4.90 -2.47 -1.69
N PHE A 18 3.66 -2.01 -1.58
CA PHE A 18 3.26 -1.04 -0.55
C PHE A 18 3.38 -1.59 0.87
N ARG A 19 3.17 -2.90 1.05
CA ARG A 19 3.18 -3.50 2.39
C ARG A 19 4.61 -3.68 2.89
N GLY A 20 5.50 -4.10 2.01
CA GLY A 20 6.93 -4.14 2.29
C GLY A 20 7.50 -2.75 2.62
N GLN A 21 7.11 -1.74 1.83
CA GLN A 21 7.53 -0.35 2.07
C GLN A 21 7.06 0.18 3.43
N GLU A 22 5.78 -0.02 3.79
CA GLU A 22 5.21 0.41 5.08
C GLU A 22 5.95 -0.25 6.27
N LEU A 23 6.30 -1.54 6.15
CA LEU A 23 6.99 -2.25 7.20
C LEU A 23 8.44 -1.78 7.35
N SER A 24 9.15 -1.57 6.23
CA SER A 24 10.49 -0.99 6.22
C SER A 24 10.52 0.38 6.86
N GLU A 25 9.56 1.25 6.53
CA GLU A 25 9.46 2.60 7.10
C GLU A 25 9.29 2.55 8.62
N LYS A 26 8.39 1.69 9.14
CA LYS A 26 8.20 1.51 10.58
C LYS A 26 9.48 1.02 11.29
N ILE A 27 10.24 0.14 10.66
CA ILE A 27 11.50 -0.39 11.22
C ILE A 27 12.55 0.71 11.22
N ILE A 28 12.72 1.41 10.09
CA ILE A 28 13.68 2.51 9.95
C ILE A 28 13.37 3.60 10.97
N SER A 29 12.11 4.05 11.10
CA SER A 29 11.73 5.05 12.10
C SER A 29 12.13 4.62 13.51
N LYS A 30 11.85 3.37 13.90
CA LYS A 30 12.25 2.85 15.22
C LYS A 30 13.76 2.91 15.42
N ILE A 31 14.53 2.42 14.44
CA ILE A 31 16.00 2.41 14.47
C ILE A 31 16.55 3.84 14.59
N VAL A 32 16.01 4.78 13.82
CA VAL A 32 16.46 6.17 13.82
C VAL A 32 16.17 6.82 15.17
N TYR A 33 14.94 6.71 15.68
CA TYR A 33 14.60 7.33 16.97
C TYR A 33 15.43 6.75 18.12
N SER A 34 15.56 5.43 18.22
CA SER A 34 16.36 4.83 19.29
C SER A 34 17.85 5.06 19.10
N GLY A 35 18.35 4.93 17.87
CA GLY A 35 19.77 5.00 17.54
C GLY A 35 20.33 6.41 17.67
N VAL A 36 19.64 7.41 17.11
CA VAL A 36 20.03 8.82 17.26
C VAL A 36 19.95 9.25 18.72
N GLY A 37 18.89 8.85 19.43
CA GLY A 37 18.75 9.13 20.86
C GLY A 37 19.93 8.59 21.67
N LEU A 38 20.30 7.32 21.47
CA LEU A 38 21.44 6.71 22.14
C LEU A 38 22.78 7.36 21.75
N ALA A 39 23.00 7.65 20.45
CA ALA A 39 24.22 8.31 19.99
C ALA A 39 24.40 9.70 20.63
N CYS A 40 23.32 10.47 20.77
CA CYS A 40 23.33 11.75 21.46
C CYS A 40 23.64 11.61 22.95
N VAL A 41 23.01 10.66 23.65
CA VAL A 41 23.26 10.44 25.09
C VAL A 41 24.70 10.01 25.34
N VAL A 42 25.22 9.06 24.55
CA VAL A 42 26.61 8.60 24.68
C VAL A 42 27.59 9.72 24.35
N GLY A 43 27.39 10.46 23.25
CA GLY A 43 28.21 11.61 22.90
C GLY A 43 28.24 12.66 24.00
N TYR A 44 27.09 12.94 24.63
CA TYR A 44 26.99 13.88 25.74
C TYR A 44 27.75 13.43 26.99
N VAL A 45 27.58 12.17 27.40
CA VAL A 45 28.26 11.61 28.59
C VAL A 45 29.78 11.58 28.40
N THR A 46 30.23 11.26 27.20
CA THR A 46 31.67 11.18 26.89
C THR A 46 32.29 12.55 26.61
N GLN A 47 31.47 13.60 26.50
CA GLN A 47 31.86 14.95 26.05
C GLN A 47 32.69 14.99 24.76
N ASP A 48 32.54 13.96 23.92
CA ASP A 48 33.27 13.83 22.66
C ASP A 48 32.29 13.85 21.49
N PHE A 49 32.40 14.90 20.67
CA PHE A 49 31.56 15.09 19.49
C PHE A 49 31.83 14.04 18.41
N MET A 50 33.06 13.50 18.31
CA MET A 50 33.40 12.49 17.30
C MET A 50 32.66 11.18 17.55
N ILE A 51 32.47 10.81 18.82
CA ILE A 51 31.71 9.61 19.19
C ILE A 51 30.25 9.73 18.75
N MET A 52 29.66 10.92 18.91
CA MET A 52 28.31 11.21 18.40
C MET A 52 28.23 11.05 16.87
N VAL A 53 29.22 11.59 16.14
CA VAL A 53 29.28 11.50 14.67
C VAL A 53 29.44 10.05 14.21
N TYR A 54 30.30 9.26 14.84
CA TYR A 54 30.42 7.83 14.53
C TYR A 54 29.12 7.08 14.82
N GLY A 55 28.44 7.39 15.93
CA GLY A 55 27.14 6.82 16.25
C GLY A 55 26.07 7.13 15.19
N LEU A 56 26.00 8.37 14.71
CA LEU A 56 25.13 8.75 13.60
C LEU A 56 25.50 8.05 12.29
N GLY A 57 26.80 7.87 12.02
CA GLY A 57 27.30 7.11 10.87
C GLY A 57 26.82 5.65 10.90
N VAL A 58 26.85 4.99 12.06
CA VAL A 58 26.31 3.64 12.22
C VAL A 58 24.81 3.60 11.92
N VAL A 59 24.04 4.56 12.44
CA VAL A 59 22.60 4.65 12.17
C VAL A 59 22.34 4.87 10.67
N ALA A 60 23.11 5.71 10.00
CA ALA A 60 22.98 5.94 8.57
C ALA A 60 23.22 4.67 7.73
N VAL A 61 24.20 3.86 8.11
CA VAL A 61 24.46 2.56 7.47
C VAL A 61 23.27 1.61 7.68
N LEU A 62 22.68 1.57 8.87
CA LEU A 62 21.48 0.77 9.13
C LEU A 62 20.30 1.20 8.25
N ILE A 63 20.06 2.51 8.09
CA ILE A 63 19.01 3.01 7.20
C ILE A 63 19.24 2.50 5.78
N LEU A 64 20.47 2.55 5.27
CA LEU A 64 20.80 2.09 3.93
C LEU A 64 20.50 0.58 3.75
N ILE A 65 20.88 -0.22 4.75
CA ILE A 65 20.65 -1.69 4.75
C ILE A 65 19.16 -2.01 4.76
N PHE A 66 18.38 -1.36 5.63
CA PHE A 66 16.95 -1.64 5.78
C PHE A 66 16.07 -0.98 4.71
N SER A 67 16.57 0.06 4.04
CA SER A 67 15.89 0.70 2.91
C SER A 67 15.99 -0.11 1.62
N LEU A 68 16.94 -1.05 1.52
CA LEU A 68 16.98 -1.97 0.39
C LEU A 68 15.75 -2.89 0.44
N PRO A 69 15.15 -3.22 -0.71
CA PRO A 69 14.01 -4.14 -0.78
C PRO A 69 14.47 -5.55 -0.40
N LEU A 70 14.55 -5.83 0.90
CA LEU A 70 14.94 -7.13 1.42
C LEU A 70 13.85 -8.16 1.08
N PRO A 71 14.23 -9.38 0.63
CA PRO A 71 13.28 -10.43 0.25
C PRO A 71 12.39 -10.89 1.42
N ILE A 72 12.77 -10.55 2.65
CA ILE A 72 12.04 -10.88 3.88
C ILE A 72 10.67 -10.17 3.93
N TYR A 73 10.54 -9.01 3.28
CA TYR A 73 9.33 -8.20 3.31
C TYR A 73 8.24 -8.67 2.33
N LYS A 74 8.60 -9.54 1.37
CA LYS A 74 7.74 -10.01 0.27
C LYS A 74 6.96 -11.30 0.60
N LYS A 75 6.57 -11.51 1.86
CA LYS A 75 6.00 -12.80 2.32
C LYS A 75 4.51 -12.99 2.08
N ASN A 76 3.74 -11.94 1.81
CA ASN A 76 2.30 -12.05 1.58
C ASN A 76 1.90 -11.23 0.34
N PRO A 77 1.64 -11.86 -0.82
CA PRO A 77 1.10 -11.14 -1.96
C PRO A 77 -0.31 -10.63 -1.64
N PRO A 78 -0.66 -9.39 -1.99
CA PRO A 78 -2.00 -8.88 -1.79
C PRO A 78 -3.01 -9.70 -2.59
N THR A 79 -4.11 -10.10 -1.95
CA THR A 79 -5.27 -10.70 -2.64
C THR A 79 -5.94 -9.62 -3.47
N TRP A 80 -5.74 -9.66 -4.78
CA TRP A 80 -6.46 -8.80 -5.71
C TRP A 80 -7.95 -9.15 -5.67
N LEU A 81 -8.82 -8.16 -5.51
CA LEU A 81 -10.25 -8.40 -5.68
C LEU A 81 -10.52 -8.77 -7.15
N GLU A 82 -11.38 -9.76 -7.33
CA GLU A 82 -11.87 -10.14 -8.65
C GLU A 82 -12.58 -8.95 -9.30
N TYR A 83 -12.26 -8.71 -10.57
CA TYR A 83 -12.98 -7.75 -11.40
C TYR A 83 -14.46 -8.12 -11.39
N THR A 84 -15.28 -7.33 -10.71
CA THR A 84 -16.74 -7.42 -10.88
C THR A 84 -17.05 -6.66 -12.17
N PRO A 85 -17.34 -7.34 -13.30
CA PRO A 85 -17.91 -6.63 -14.43
C PRO A 85 -19.18 -5.98 -13.91
N ILE A 86 -19.26 -4.65 -14.04
CA ILE A 86 -20.54 -3.96 -14.05
C ILE A 86 -21.28 -4.57 -15.24
N THR A 87 -22.00 -5.67 -15.02
CA THR A 87 -23.11 -6.05 -15.88
C THR A 87 -23.97 -4.82 -15.86
N SER A 88 -24.01 -4.11 -16.99
CA SER A 88 -24.84 -2.94 -17.24
C SER A 88 -26.26 -3.28 -16.82
N SER A 89 -26.54 -3.10 -15.54
CA SER A 89 -27.86 -3.13 -14.96
C SER A 89 -28.45 -1.87 -15.53
N LYS A 90 -29.08 -2.05 -16.70
CA LYS A 90 -29.84 -1.08 -17.48
C LYS A 90 -30.09 0.16 -16.63
N VAL A 91 -29.22 1.16 -16.77
CA VAL A 91 -29.45 2.47 -16.14
C VAL A 91 -30.67 2.98 -16.84
N ILE A 92 -31.83 2.77 -16.23
CA ILE A 92 -33.07 3.42 -16.64
C ILE A 92 -32.85 4.87 -16.25
N ILE A 93 -32.31 5.65 -17.19
CA ILE A 93 -32.41 7.10 -17.13
C ILE A 93 -33.91 7.37 -17.27
N ASP A 94 -34.59 7.58 -16.14
CA ASP A 94 -35.94 8.11 -16.09
C ASP A 94 -35.90 9.53 -16.67
N HIS A 95 -36.03 9.64 -18.00
CA HIS A 95 -36.44 10.89 -18.62
C HIS A 95 -37.88 11.08 -18.19
N GLY A 96 -38.09 12.03 -17.28
CA GLY A 96 -39.40 12.39 -16.77
C GLY A 96 -40.32 12.83 -17.90
N ASP A 97 -41.03 11.86 -18.48
CA ASP A 97 -42.14 12.09 -19.38
C ASP A 97 -43.39 11.43 -18.82
N LYS A 98 -44.34 12.30 -18.49
CA LYS A 98 -45.66 11.98 -17.96
C LYS A 98 -46.42 11.23 -19.06
N LYS A 99 -46.89 10.00 -18.81
CA LYS A 99 -48.32 9.62 -18.96
C LYS A 99 -48.61 8.11 -18.84
N THR A 100 -49.82 7.89 -18.31
CA THR A 100 -50.76 6.77 -18.53
C THR A 100 -50.35 5.39 -18.02
N THR A 101 -50.84 4.97 -16.85
CA THR A 101 -52.13 4.26 -16.64
C THR A 101 -52.18 2.89 -17.33
N SER A 102 -52.11 1.80 -16.57
CA SER A 102 -53.21 0.84 -16.34
C SER A 102 -52.74 -0.56 -15.91
N ALA A 103 -53.49 -1.12 -14.94
CA ALA A 103 -53.70 -2.53 -14.61
C ALA A 103 -52.50 -3.32 -14.03
N SER A 104 -52.52 -3.66 -12.73
CA SER A 104 -53.16 -4.89 -12.19
C SER A 104 -52.52 -6.15 -12.80
N ALA A 105 -51.74 -6.96 -12.08
CA ALA A 105 -52.25 -7.78 -10.99
C ALA A 105 -51.15 -8.19 -10.01
N LYS A 106 -51.51 -8.13 -8.73
CA LYS A 106 -50.77 -8.64 -7.59
C LYS A 106 -51.10 -10.13 -7.43
N LYS A 107 -50.08 -10.88 -6.99
CA LYS A 107 -50.15 -11.88 -5.90
C LYS A 107 -50.21 -13.37 -6.28
N THR A 108 -49.27 -14.07 -5.63
CA THR A 108 -49.38 -15.41 -4.99
C THR A 108 -49.23 -16.66 -5.85
N ALA A 109 -48.16 -17.42 -5.58
CA ALA A 109 -48.14 -18.83 -5.15
C ALA A 109 -46.76 -19.43 -5.40
N THR A 110 -46.17 -20.38 -4.69
CA THR A 110 -46.31 -20.99 -3.36
C THR A 110 -45.08 -21.90 -3.28
N LYS A 111 -44.36 -21.88 -2.16
CA LYS A 111 -43.29 -22.82 -1.82
C LYS A 111 -43.95 -24.14 -1.41
N THR A 112 -43.55 -25.25 -2.02
CA THR A 112 -43.93 -26.60 -1.57
C THR A 112 -42.68 -27.45 -1.46
N ASP A 113 -42.58 -28.14 -0.34
CA ASP A 113 -41.62 -29.18 0.03
C ASP A 113 -41.41 -30.26 -1.05
#